data_AF-A0A5B7J8S4-F1
#
_entry.id   AF-A0A5B7J8S4-F1
#
_cell.length_a   1.000
_cell.length_b   1.000
_cell.length_c   1.000
_cell.angle_alpha   90.00
_cell.angle_beta   90.00
_cell.angle_gamma   90.00
#
_symmetry.space_group_name_H-M   'P 1'
#
loop_
_entity.id
_entity.type
_entity.pdbx_description
1 polymer ?
#
loop_
_entity_poly.entity_id
_entity_poly.type
_entity_poly.pdbx_seq_one_letter_code
_entity_poly.pdbx_strand_id
1 'polypeptide(L)'
;MIETDDEPIVALVDRGHVHEIMTRARTILWDVPEGSLTLDKFMETYKEHYNTSPNLEIMKKDLEDIVIIDDDKDPKISLVPLQFFARDLLTLLHEAGGRMNLTNFDTAFVDRFGKFILKPSHNVVTVRYSCLIFLVLILFQILFSFFFSLV
;
A
#
# COMPACT_ATOMS: atom_id res chain seq x y z
N MET A 1 8.18 -5.75 47.42
CA MET A 1 7.63 -4.94 46.31
C MET A 1 8.81 -4.54 45.48
N ILE A 2 8.93 -5.07 44.26
CA ILE A 2 10.01 -4.69 43.34
C ILE A 2 9.33 -3.79 42.33
N GLU A 3 9.63 -2.49 42.40
CA GLU A 3 9.39 -1.54 41.33
C GLU A 3 10.28 -2.00 40.17
N THR A 4 9.67 -2.52 39.10
CA THR A 4 10.38 -2.74 37.85
C THR A 4 10.42 -1.39 37.13
N ASP A 5 11.59 -0.75 37.17
CA ASP A 5 11.95 0.26 36.18
C ASP A 5 11.75 -0.36 34.79
N ASP A 6 10.82 0.19 34.01
CA ASP A 6 10.62 -0.15 32.59
C ASP A 6 11.82 0.37 31.80
N GLU A 7 12.96 -0.32 31.91
CA GLU A 7 14.11 -0.06 31.06
C GLU A 7 13.76 -0.45 29.61
N PRO A 8 14.05 0.41 28.62
CA PRO A 8 13.76 0.11 27.23
C PRO A 8 14.57 -1.10 26.75
N ILE A 9 13.87 -2.21 26.48
CA ILE A 9 14.47 -3.45 25.98
C ILE A 9 14.60 -3.39 24.46
N VAL A 10 15.81 -3.59 23.94
CA VAL A 10 16.06 -3.79 22.50
C VAL A 10 15.85 -5.26 22.17
N ALA A 11 14.79 -5.55 21.41
CA ALA A 11 14.50 -6.89 20.90
C ALA A 11 14.60 -6.92 19.37
N LEU A 12 14.89 -8.11 18.82
CA LEU A 12 14.83 -8.33 17.38
C LEU A 12 13.37 -8.25 16.91
N VAL A 13 13.13 -7.44 15.88
CA VAL A 13 11.82 -7.37 15.22
C VAL A 13 11.62 -8.65 14.41
N ASP A 14 10.51 -9.35 14.66
CA ASP A 14 10.08 -10.48 13.84
C ASP A 14 9.59 -9.96 12.47
N ARG A 15 10.50 -9.96 11.49
CA ARG A 15 10.21 -9.50 10.14
C ARG A 15 9.14 -10.34 9.43
N GLY A 16 8.98 -11.61 9.80
CA GLY A 16 7.93 -12.46 9.24
C GLY A 16 6.56 -11.96 9.67
N HIS A 17 6.42 -11.66 10.96
CA HIS A 17 5.18 -11.12 11.50
C HIS A 17 4.84 -9.72 10.93
N VAL A 18 5.83 -8.82 10.82
CA VAL A 18 5.63 -7.50 10.19
C VAL A 18 5.18 -7.64 8.74
N HIS A 19 5.83 -8.52 7.97
CA HIS A 19 5.48 -8.77 6.58
C HIS A 19 4.08 -9.37 6.41
N GLU A 20 3.68 -10.24 7.33
CA GLU A 20 2.33 -10.80 7.37
C GLU A 20 1.28 -9.70 7.59
N ILE A 21 1.47 -8.84 8.60
CA ILE A 21 0.56 -7.71 8.86
C ILE A 21 0.49 -6.79 7.64
N MET A 22 1.65 -6.47 7.04
CA MET A 22 1.74 -5.66 5.83
C MET A 22 0.88 -6.23 4.70
N THR A 23 1.06 -7.53 4.42
CA THR A 23 0.39 -8.20 3.30
C THR A 23 -1.11 -8.21 3.53
N ARG A 24 -1.55 -8.54 4.73
CA ARG A 24 -2.98 -8.59 5.09
C ARG A 24 -3.65 -7.22 5.04
N ALA A 25 -3.02 -6.20 5.61
CA ALA A 25 -3.51 -4.82 5.58
C ALA A 25 -3.61 -4.31 4.14
N ARG A 26 -2.59 -4.56 3.33
CA ARG A 26 -2.57 -4.19 1.91
C ARG A 26 -3.70 -4.86 1.14
N THR A 27 -3.90 -6.17 1.30
CA THR A 27 -4.97 -6.92 0.63
C THR A 27 -6.33 -6.31 0.92
N ILE A 28 -6.66 -6.08 2.20
CA ILE A 28 -7.93 -5.47 2.60
C ILE A 28 -8.12 -4.11 1.92
N LEU A 29 -7.11 -3.24 1.98
CA LEU A 29 -7.23 -1.88 1.43
C LEU A 29 -7.19 -1.87 -0.11
N TRP A 30 -6.61 -2.88 -0.75
CA TRP A 30 -6.64 -3.03 -2.21
C TRP A 30 -8.04 -3.31 -2.74
N ASP A 31 -8.82 -4.10 -2.00
CA ASP A 31 -10.18 -4.49 -2.39
C ASP A 31 -11.20 -3.35 -2.23
N VAL A 32 -10.82 -2.27 -1.51
CA VAL A 32 -11.68 -1.10 -1.30
C VAL A 32 -11.42 -0.05 -2.38
N PRO A 33 -12.42 0.42 -3.14
CA PRO A 33 -12.22 1.39 -4.23
C PRO A 33 -11.47 2.67 -3.80
N GLU A 34 -11.83 3.22 -2.65
CA GLU A 34 -11.24 4.42 -2.05
C GLU A 34 -9.87 4.16 -1.42
N GLY A 35 -9.45 2.89 -1.32
CA GLY A 35 -8.18 2.48 -0.72
C GLY A 35 -8.03 2.92 0.73
N SER A 36 -9.16 3.15 1.39
CA SER A 36 -9.26 3.65 2.75
C SER A 36 -10.52 3.15 3.43
N LEU A 37 -10.45 2.97 4.74
CA LEU A 37 -11.54 2.55 5.61
C LEU A 37 -11.47 3.34 6.92
N THR A 38 -12.60 3.43 7.63
CA THR A 38 -12.54 3.78 9.04
C THR A 38 -11.75 2.71 9.79
N LEU A 39 -11.03 3.11 10.85
CA LEU A 39 -10.19 2.19 11.60
C LEU A 39 -11.03 1.04 12.16
N ASP A 40 -12.23 1.33 12.69
CA ASP A 40 -13.16 0.30 13.19
C ASP A 40 -13.54 -0.71 12.10
N LYS A 41 -13.88 -0.24 10.89
CA LYS A 41 -14.26 -1.13 9.79
C LYS A 41 -13.08 -1.96 9.30
N PHE A 42 -11.88 -1.38 9.29
CA PHE A 42 -10.66 -2.12 8.99
C PHE A 42 -10.40 -3.20 10.02
N MET A 43 -10.50 -2.90 11.32
CA MET A 43 -10.28 -3.86 12.40
C MET A 43 -11.30 -5.01 12.36
N GLU A 44 -12.57 -4.71 12.11
CA GLU A 44 -13.63 -5.70 11.90
C GLU A 44 -13.29 -6.61 10.71
N THR A 45 -13.03 -6.03 9.54
CA THR A 45 -12.71 -6.76 8.31
C THR A 45 -11.47 -7.62 8.48
N TYR A 46 -10.42 -7.11 9.14
CA TYR A 46 -9.19 -7.86 9.39
C TYR A 46 -9.46 -9.07 10.29
N LYS A 47 -10.25 -8.89 11.35
CA LYS A 47 -10.60 -9.97 12.26
C LYS A 47 -11.46 -11.03 11.59
N GLU A 48 -12.41 -10.63 10.74
CA GLU A 48 -13.24 -11.56 9.97
C GLU A 48 -12.43 -12.39 8.98
N HIS A 49 -11.49 -11.77 8.26
CA HIS A 49 -10.69 -12.46 7.24
C HIS A 49 -9.56 -13.32 7.81
N TYR A 50 -8.94 -12.89 8.92
CA TYR A 50 -7.69 -13.51 9.41
C TYR A 50 -7.80 -14.07 10.83
N ASN A 51 -8.98 -14.04 11.46
CA ASN A 51 -9.25 -14.52 12.82
C ASN A 51 -8.31 -13.93 13.90
N THR A 52 -7.77 -12.74 13.66
CA THR A 52 -6.88 -12.02 14.58
C THR A 52 -7.03 -10.52 14.40
N SER A 53 -6.64 -9.73 15.39
CA SER A 53 -6.54 -8.27 15.25
C SER A 53 -5.10 -7.88 14.88
N PRO A 54 -4.92 -6.85 14.03
CA PRO A 54 -3.58 -6.36 13.70
C PRO A 54 -3.00 -5.55 14.88
N ASN A 55 -1.68 -5.57 15.01
CA ASN A 55 -0.96 -4.72 15.96
C ASN A 55 -0.78 -3.32 15.36
N LEU A 56 -1.55 -2.34 15.86
CA LEU A 56 -1.51 -0.96 15.35
C LEU A 56 -0.18 -0.25 15.59
N GLU A 57 0.58 -0.60 16.63
CA GLU A 57 1.89 0.01 16.88
C GLU A 57 2.90 -0.41 15.79
N ILE A 58 2.90 -1.69 15.41
CA ILE A 58 3.69 -2.20 14.28
C ILE A 58 3.25 -1.53 12.99
N MET A 59 1.95 -1.36 12.77
CA MET A 59 1.46 -0.70 11.56
C MET A 59 1.91 0.76 11.46
N LYS A 60 1.86 1.51 12.58
CA LYS A 60 2.31 2.91 12.61
C LYS A 60 3.83 3.05 12.45
N LYS A 61 4.60 2.13 13.03
CA LYS A 61 6.05 2.22 13.08
C LYS A 61 6.75 1.62 11.85
N ASP A 62 6.29 0.46 11.42
CA ASP A 62 7.00 -0.37 10.43
C ASP A 62 6.32 -0.35 9.05
N LEU A 63 5.07 0.13 8.94
CA LEU A 63 4.30 0.13 7.69
C LEU A 63 3.95 1.53 7.18
N GLU A 64 4.67 2.57 7.60
CA GLU A 64 4.44 3.97 7.20
C GLU A 64 4.53 4.19 5.68
N ASP A 65 5.33 3.39 4.97
CA ASP A 65 5.46 3.41 3.51
C ASP A 65 4.31 2.68 2.78
N ILE A 66 3.40 2.07 3.53
CA ILE A 66 2.32 1.24 2.99
C ILE A 66 0.97 1.84 3.35
N VAL A 67 0.79 2.22 4.62
CA VAL A 67 -0.46 2.74 5.15
C VAL A 67 -0.26 4.04 5.93
N ILE A 68 -1.27 4.89 5.88
CA ILE A 68 -1.42 6.09 6.71
C ILE A 68 -2.55 5.80 7.68
N ILE A 69 -2.27 5.93 8.97
CA ILE A 69 -3.28 5.88 10.03
C ILE A 69 -3.46 7.32 10.54
N ASP A 70 -4.66 7.84 10.37
CA ASP A 70 -5.07 9.15 10.83
C ASP A 70 -5.88 8.96 12.13
N ASP A 71 -5.36 9.47 13.25
CA ASP A 71 -5.94 9.32 14.59
C ASP A 71 -6.84 10.53 14.99
N ASP A 72 -7.25 11.38 14.04
CA ASP A 72 -8.13 12.51 14.31
C ASP A 72 -9.57 12.07 14.68
N LYS A 73 -10.53 13.01 14.69
CA LYS A 73 -11.91 12.80 15.14
C LYS A 73 -12.63 11.59 14.54
N ASP A 74 -12.25 11.17 13.34
CA ASP A 74 -12.77 9.99 12.65
C ASP A 74 -11.59 9.13 12.20
N PRO A 75 -11.10 8.22 13.06
CA PRO A 75 -9.89 7.47 12.78
C PRO A 75 -10.04 6.65 11.51
N LYS A 76 -9.06 6.79 10.60
CA LYS A 76 -9.07 6.09 9.33
C LYS A 76 -7.71 5.49 9.01
N ILE A 77 -7.73 4.45 8.21
CA ILE A 77 -6.54 3.86 7.62
C ILE A 77 -6.67 3.87 6.10
N SER A 78 -5.59 4.26 5.42
CA SER A 78 -5.56 4.38 3.97
C SER A 78 -4.22 3.93 3.41
N LEU A 79 -4.20 3.45 2.16
CA LEU A 79 -2.95 3.26 1.44
C LEU A 79 -2.22 4.60 1.29
N VAL A 80 -0.89 4.59 1.39
CA VAL A 80 -0.11 5.75 0.97
C VAL A 80 -0.34 6.02 -0.53
N PRO A 81 -0.18 7.27 -1.00
CA PRO A 81 -0.44 7.63 -2.40
C PRO A 81 0.29 6.75 -3.42
N LEU A 82 1.52 6.31 -3.10
CA LEU A 82 2.31 5.45 -3.98
C LEU A 82 1.70 4.04 -4.11
N GLN A 83 1.24 3.45 -3.01
CA GLN A 83 0.60 2.14 -3.02
C GLN A 83 -0.77 2.18 -3.71
N PHE A 84 -1.51 3.28 -3.51
CA PHE A 84 -2.77 3.50 -4.19
C PHE A 84 -2.57 3.64 -5.72
N PHE A 85 -1.58 4.41 -6.15
CA PHE A 85 -1.22 4.51 -7.56
C PHE A 85 -0.78 3.16 -8.14
N ALA A 86 0.03 2.41 -7.41
CA ALA A 86 0.47 1.08 -7.80
C ALA A 86 -0.70 0.12 -8.01
N ARG A 87 -1.74 0.19 -7.15
CA ARG A 87 -3.00 -0.55 -7.33
C ARG A 87 -3.63 -0.21 -8.67
N ASP A 88 -3.93 1.08 -8.87
CA ASP A 88 -4.70 1.55 -10.02
C ASP A 88 -3.97 1.19 -11.34
N LEU A 89 -2.65 1.33 -11.34
CA LEU A 89 -1.78 0.89 -12.42
C LEU A 89 -1.90 -0.62 -12.70
N LEU A 90 -1.77 -1.46 -11.68
CA LEU A 90 -1.87 -2.91 -11.84
C LEU A 90 -3.26 -3.33 -12.32
N THR A 91 -4.31 -2.76 -11.75
CA THR A 91 -5.70 -3.00 -12.16
C THR A 91 -5.89 -2.67 -13.63
N LEU A 92 -5.42 -1.50 -14.07
CA LEU A 92 -5.51 -1.07 -15.47
C LEU A 92 -4.74 -2.00 -16.41
N LEU A 93 -3.53 -2.40 -16.02
CA LEU A 93 -2.72 -3.32 -16.83
C LEU A 93 -3.37 -4.71 -16.90
N HIS A 94 -3.92 -5.21 -15.79
CA HIS A 94 -4.62 -6.48 -15.75
C HIS A 94 -5.85 -6.48 -16.66
N GLU A 95 -6.65 -5.42 -16.60
CA GLU A 95 -7.81 -5.22 -17.48
C GLU A 95 -7.42 -5.14 -18.96
N ALA A 96 -6.21 -4.67 -19.27
CA ALA A 96 -5.66 -4.63 -20.63
C ALA A 96 -4.93 -5.94 -21.06
N GLY A 97 -5.03 -7.02 -20.28
CA GLY A 97 -4.38 -8.30 -20.59
C GLY A 97 -2.87 -8.32 -20.25
N GLY A 98 -2.47 -7.54 -19.24
CA GLY A 98 -1.12 -7.49 -18.67
C GLY A 98 -0.18 -6.49 -19.35
N ARG A 99 -0.61 -5.80 -20.41
CA ARG A 99 0.23 -4.84 -21.16
C ARG A 99 -0.62 -3.76 -21.82
N MET A 100 -0.05 -2.57 -21.95
CA MET A 100 -0.70 -1.42 -22.59
C MET A 100 0.32 -0.59 -23.37
N ASN A 101 -0.12 0.03 -24.47
CA ASN A 101 0.72 1.01 -25.17
C ASN A 101 0.80 2.30 -24.33
N LEU A 102 2.04 2.78 -24.11
CA LEU A 102 2.31 4.04 -23.41
C LEU A 102 1.54 5.24 -23.99
N THR A 103 1.27 5.27 -25.30
CA THR A 103 0.49 6.36 -25.91
C THR A 103 -0.96 6.41 -25.44
N ASN A 104 -1.52 5.26 -25.04
CA ASN A 104 -2.91 5.12 -24.65
C ASN A 104 -3.05 5.12 -23.12
N PHE A 105 -1.94 5.01 -22.40
CA PHE A 105 -1.90 4.82 -20.96
C PHE A 105 -2.50 6.00 -20.20
N ASP A 106 -2.07 7.23 -20.51
CA ASP A 106 -2.57 8.42 -19.81
C ASP A 106 -4.08 8.58 -19.99
N THR A 107 -4.59 8.39 -21.21
CA THR A 107 -6.02 8.45 -21.51
C THR A 107 -6.79 7.35 -20.78
N ALA A 108 -6.32 6.09 -20.87
CA ALA A 108 -6.99 4.97 -20.22
C ALA A 108 -7.03 5.09 -18.69
N PHE A 109 -5.96 5.62 -18.08
CA PHE A 109 -5.91 5.84 -16.64
C PHE A 109 -6.87 6.95 -16.19
N VAL A 110 -6.93 8.06 -16.94
CA VAL A 110 -7.89 9.15 -16.68
C VAL A 110 -9.32 8.66 -16.85
N ASP A 111 -9.60 7.91 -17.91
CA ASP A 111 -10.94 7.37 -18.17
C ASP A 111 -11.39 6.39 -17.08
N ARG A 112 -10.46 5.57 -16.56
CA ARG A 112 -10.75 4.57 -15.53
C ARG A 112 -10.88 5.15 -14.12
N PHE A 113 -10.01 6.08 -13.74
CA PHE A 113 -9.87 6.55 -12.36
C PHE A 113 -10.16 8.04 -12.16
N GLY A 114 -10.41 8.80 -13.23
CA GLY A 114 -10.67 10.23 -13.18
C GLY A 114 -9.47 11.08 -12.74
N LYS A 115 -8.27 10.51 -12.74
CA LYS A 115 -7.04 11.14 -12.22
C LYS A 115 -5.99 11.28 -13.31
N PHE A 116 -5.41 12.47 -13.44
CA PHE A 116 -4.26 12.68 -14.32
C PHE A 116 -2.98 12.25 -13.60
N ILE A 117 -2.19 11.39 -14.25
CA ILE A 117 -0.90 10.92 -13.73
C ILE A 117 0.13 12.05 -13.69
N LEU A 118 0.05 12.97 -14.66
CA LEU A 118 0.99 14.09 -14.81
C LEU A 118 0.24 15.42 -14.83
N LYS A 119 0.65 16.35 -13.96
CA LYS A 119 0.46 17.77 -14.27
C LYS A 119 1.41 18.12 -15.42
N PRO A 120 0.97 18.78 -16.51
CA PRO A 120 1.87 19.19 -17.57
C PRO A 120 2.84 20.24 -17.03
N SER A 121 4.03 19.80 -16.63
CA SER A 121 5.20 20.64 -16.42
C SER A 121 5.96 20.69 -17.74
N HIS A 122 6.45 21.86 -18.12
CA HIS A 122 7.05 22.23 -19.42
C HIS A 122 8.31 21.44 -19.85
N ASN A 123 8.62 20.27 -19.27
CA ASN A 123 9.78 19.44 -19.62
C ASN A 123 9.37 17.96 -19.81
N VAL A 124 8.86 17.65 -21.00
CA VAL A 124 8.26 16.36 -21.41
C VAL A 124 9.26 15.17 -21.44
N VAL A 125 10.58 15.43 -21.32
CA VAL A 125 11.61 14.39 -21.51
C VAL A 125 12.00 13.68 -20.21
N THR A 126 11.85 14.32 -19.05
CA THR A 126 12.36 13.77 -17.77
C THR A 126 11.44 12.68 -17.19
N VAL A 127 10.16 12.68 -17.55
CA VAL A 127 9.14 11.82 -16.90
C VAL A 127 9.07 10.41 -17.49
N ARG A 128 9.48 10.23 -18.76
CA ARG A 128 9.48 8.89 -19.39
C ARG A 128 10.36 7.89 -18.65
N TYR A 129 11.48 8.34 -18.07
CA TYR A 129 12.38 7.49 -17.28
C TYR A 129 11.92 7.37 -15.83
N SER A 130 11.38 8.43 -15.23
CA SER A 130 10.85 8.36 -13.86
C SER A 130 9.68 7.39 -13.76
N CYS A 131 8.73 7.43 -14.69
CA CYS A 131 7.58 6.52 -14.65
C CYS A 131 8.00 5.06 -14.85
N LEU A 132 8.98 4.77 -15.73
CA LEU A 132 9.52 3.43 -15.94
C LEU A 132 10.32 2.92 -14.74
N ILE A 133 11.14 3.78 -14.10
CA ILE A 133 11.91 3.42 -12.90
C ILE A 133 10.96 3.21 -11.72
N PHE A 134 9.95 4.06 -11.55
CA PHE A 134 8.90 3.85 -10.54
C PHE A 134 8.08 2.60 -10.84
N LEU A 135 7.73 2.31 -12.10
CA LEU A 135 7.07 1.06 -12.50
C LEU A 135 7.93 -0.16 -12.16
N VAL A 136 9.23 -0.11 -12.45
CA VAL A 136 10.16 -1.21 -12.16
C VAL A 136 10.35 -1.37 -10.65
N LEU A 137 10.45 -0.29 -9.87
CA LEU A 137 10.57 -0.35 -8.41
C LEU A 137 9.28 -0.80 -7.72
N ILE A 138 8.13 -0.32 -8.18
CA ILE A 138 6.80 -0.74 -7.72
C ILE A 138 6.56 -2.20 -8.09
N LEU A 139 6.84 -2.61 -9.33
CA LEU A 139 6.79 -4.01 -9.74
C LEU A 139 7.79 -4.85 -8.95
N PHE A 140 8.98 -4.36 -8.63
CA PHE A 140 9.95 -5.07 -7.80
C PHE A 140 9.44 -5.22 -6.37
N GLN A 141 8.86 -4.18 -5.75
CA GLN A 141 8.25 -4.28 -4.41
C GLN A 141 7.00 -5.17 -4.39
N ILE A 142 6.15 -5.10 -5.42
CA ILE A 142 4.97 -5.96 -5.57
C ILE A 142 5.39 -7.41 -5.81
N LEU A 143 6.30 -7.66 -6.75
CA LEU A 143 6.79 -9.00 -7.05
C LEU A 143 7.57 -9.57 -5.88
N PHE A 144 8.35 -8.77 -5.15
CA PHE A 144 9.05 -9.22 -3.94
C PHE A 144 8.06 -9.56 -2.81
N SER A 145 6.94 -8.84 -2.72
CA SER A 145 5.86 -9.16 -1.76
C SER A 145 5.02 -10.38 -2.20
N PHE A 146 4.87 -10.62 -3.51
CA PHE A 146 4.12 -11.77 -4.03
C PHE A 146 4.95 -13.06 -4.07
N PHE A 147 6.24 -12.99 -4.39
CA PHE A 147 7.10 -14.18 -4.50
C PHE A 147 7.42 -14.82 -3.15
N PHE A 148 7.40 -14.05 -2.05
CA PHE A 148 7.65 -14.59 -0.71
C PHE A 148 6.41 -15.21 -0.05
N SER A 149 5.22 -15.05 -0.64
CA SER A 149 3.98 -15.68 -0.17
C SER A 149 3.72 -17.06 -0.80
N LEU A 150 4.60 -17.52 -1.72
CA LEU A 150 4.45 -18.78 -2.46
C LEU A 150 5.58 -19.79 -2.23
N VAL A 151 6.42 -19.58 -1.21
CA VAL A 151 7.48 -20.50 -0.76
C VAL A 151 7.35 -20.69 0.74
#